data_AF-A0A7S1RQD7-F1
#
_entry.id   AF-A0A7S1RQD7-F1
#
_cell.length_a   1.000
_cell.length_b   1.000
_cell.length_c   1.000
_cell.angle_alpha   90.00
_cell.angle_beta   90.00
_cell.angle_gamma   90.00
#
_symmetry.space_group_name_H-M   'P 1'
#
loop_
_entity.id
_entity.type
_entity.pdbx_description
1 polymer ?
#
loop_
_entity_poly.entity_id
_entity_poly.type
_entity_poly.pdbx_seq_one_letter_code
_entity_poly.pdbx_strand_id
1 'polypeptide(L)'
;AISACSRGSQWGRALWLLHTMRTVAVEQDTIAYNAAITACEKAGIHEPALELLHGMDEYRIEPNVITFNAAISACEKDHHLERAVRLLMEMDARRVDPDAISYNALISAC
;
A
#
# COMPACT_ATOMS: atom_id res chain seq x y z
N ALA A 1 15.77 10.82 3.49
CA ALA A 1 15.40 11.27 2.12
C ALA A 1 14.31 10.38 1.47
N ILE A 2 13.25 10.00 2.21
CA ILE A 2 12.12 9.18 1.70
C ILE A 2 10.81 10.00 1.59
N SER A 3 10.75 11.16 2.27
CA SER A 3 9.58 12.06 2.25
C SER A 3 9.27 12.70 0.89
N ALA A 4 10.18 12.61 -0.09
CA ALA A 4 10.01 13.22 -1.41
C ALA A 4 9.14 12.39 -2.38
N CYS A 5 8.93 11.09 -2.11
CA CYS A 5 8.07 10.22 -2.94
C CYS A 5 6.57 10.49 -2.76
N SER A 6 6.19 11.22 -1.70
CA SER A 6 4.79 11.51 -1.40
C SER A 6 4.17 12.58 -2.30
N ARG A 7 4.94 13.40 -3.04
CA ARG A 7 4.39 14.59 -3.72
C ARG A 7 4.34 14.56 -5.25
N GLY A 8 4.79 13.49 -5.89
CA GLY A 8 4.64 13.33 -7.33
C GLY A 8 4.53 11.87 -7.69
N SER A 9 3.90 11.56 -8.82
CA SER A 9 3.65 10.25 -9.43
C SER A 9 4.92 9.41 -9.71
N GLN A 10 5.87 9.39 -8.79
CA GLN A 10 7.19 8.78 -8.87
C GLN A 10 7.16 7.40 -8.21
N TRP A 11 6.07 6.65 -8.35
CA TRP A 11 5.96 5.27 -7.91
C TRP A 11 7.10 4.41 -8.47
N GLY A 12 7.50 4.64 -9.73
CA GLY A 12 8.65 3.96 -10.34
C GLY A 12 9.98 4.24 -9.64
N ARG A 13 10.20 5.47 -9.15
CA ARG A 13 11.37 5.78 -8.32
C ARG A 13 11.25 5.21 -6.92
N ALA A 14 10.04 5.18 -6.34
CA ALA A 14 9.83 4.55 -5.04
C ALA A 14 10.14 3.05 -5.10
N LEU A 15 9.69 2.35 -6.15
CA LEU A 15 10.03 0.95 -6.42
C LEU A 15 11.53 0.75 -6.65
N TRP A 16 12.15 1.60 -7.48
CA TRP A 16 13.59 1.53 -7.73
C TRP A 16 14.40 1.78 -6.45
N LEU A 17 13.97 2.73 -5.61
CA LEU A 17 14.59 3.01 -4.33
C LEU A 17 14.43 1.82 -3.37
N LEU A 18 13.26 1.20 -3.34
CA LEU A 18 13.00 0.00 -2.54
C LEU A 18 13.89 -1.16 -3.01
N HIS A 19 14.03 -1.34 -4.33
CA HIS A 19 14.94 -2.34 -4.90
C HIS A 19 16.42 -2.07 -4.61
N THR A 20 16.87 -0.81 -4.68
CA THR A 20 18.26 -0.45 -4.32
C THR A 20 18.51 -0.48 -2.82
N MET A 21 17.51 -0.21 -1.98
CA MET A 21 17.62 -0.41 -0.53
C MET A 21 17.65 -1.90 -0.16
N ARG A 22 17.01 -2.77 -0.95
CA ARG A 22 17.15 -4.25 -0.86
C ARG A 22 18.57 -4.71 -1.13
N THR A 23 19.25 -4.14 -2.12
CA THR A 23 20.62 -4.57 -2.46
C THR A 23 21.67 -4.09 -1.46
N VAL A 24 21.37 -3.04 -0.69
CA VAL A 24 22.30 -2.45 0.29
C VAL A 24 22.09 -3.00 1.72
N ALA A 25 21.19 -3.97 1.92
CA ALA A 25 20.90 -4.58 3.23
C ALA A 25 20.61 -3.54 4.34
N VAL A 26 20.01 -2.42 3.96
CA VAL A 26 19.42 -1.49 4.94
C VAL A 26 18.14 -2.14 5.42
N GLU A 27 17.95 -2.25 6.74
CA GLU A 27 16.70 -2.71 7.35
C GLU A 27 15.54 -1.94 6.72
N GLN A 28 14.80 -2.59 5.84
CA GLN A 28 13.64 -2.00 5.20
C GLN A 28 12.49 -2.08 6.17
N ASP A 29 12.30 -0.99 6.89
CA ASP A 29 11.17 -0.84 7.79
C ASP A 29 9.86 -0.74 7.02
N THR A 30 8.76 -0.95 7.76
CA THR A 30 7.37 -0.70 7.36
C THR A 30 7.20 0.66 6.68
N ILE A 31 8.05 1.65 7.01
CA ILE A 31 8.05 3.00 6.44
C ILE A 31 8.36 3.00 4.94
N ALA A 32 9.30 2.18 4.47
CA ALA A 32 9.70 2.16 3.06
C ALA A 32 8.59 1.57 2.17
N TYR A 33 7.98 0.47 2.61
CA TYR A 33 6.82 -0.13 1.95
C TYR A 33 5.62 0.80 1.97
N ASN A 34 5.31 1.42 3.11
CA ASN A 34 4.23 2.40 3.21
C ASN A 34 4.43 3.56 2.25
N ALA A 35 5.65 4.08 2.12
CA ALA A 35 5.96 5.16 1.19
C ALA A 35 5.79 4.73 -0.28
N ALA A 36 6.20 3.51 -0.64
CA ALA A 36 6.03 2.97 -1.98
C ALA A 36 4.57 2.73 -2.34
N ILE A 37 3.79 2.12 -1.43
CA ILE A 37 2.35 1.87 -1.62
C ILE A 37 1.58 3.19 -1.69
N THR A 38 1.93 4.18 -0.86
CA THR A 38 1.35 5.54 -0.95
C THR A 38 1.68 6.21 -2.29
N ALA A 39 2.86 5.96 -2.86
CA ALA A 39 3.20 6.48 -4.19
C ALA A 39 2.35 5.81 -5.29
N CYS A 40 2.06 4.51 -5.17
CA CYS A 40 1.13 3.79 -6.04
C CYS A 40 -0.31 4.32 -5.90
N GLU A 41 -0.76 4.56 -4.68
CA GLU A 41 -2.07 5.19 -4.36
C GLU A 41 -2.22 6.57 -5.02
N LYS A 42 -1.16 7.38 -5.05
CA LYS A 42 -1.19 8.68 -5.73
C LYS A 42 -1.13 8.58 -7.24
N ALA A 43 -0.55 7.51 -7.77
CA ALA A 43 -0.53 7.22 -9.18
C ALA A 43 -1.83 6.54 -9.67
N GLY A 44 -2.70 6.08 -8.76
CA GLY A 44 -3.93 5.37 -9.09
C GLY A 44 -3.67 3.98 -9.68
N ILE A 45 -2.52 3.37 -9.38
CA ILE A 45 -2.16 2.03 -9.87
C ILE A 45 -2.24 1.05 -8.71
N HIS A 46 -3.11 0.05 -8.83
CA HIS A 46 -3.37 -0.86 -7.73
C HIS A 46 -2.54 -2.15 -7.80
N GLU A 47 -2.17 -2.65 -8.99
CA GLU A 47 -1.35 -3.87 -9.10
C GLU A 47 -0.03 -3.77 -8.33
N PRO A 48 0.81 -2.71 -8.50
CA PRO A 48 2.07 -2.63 -7.79
C PRO A 48 1.87 -2.41 -6.28
N ALA A 49 0.77 -1.77 -5.88
CA ALA A 49 0.41 -1.59 -4.48
C ALA A 49 0.13 -2.93 -3.79
N LEU A 50 -0.60 -3.82 -4.47
CA LEU A 50 -0.92 -5.16 -3.97
C LEU A 50 0.31 -6.07 -3.93
N GLU A 51 1.15 -6.03 -4.97
CA GLU A 51 2.40 -6.79 -4.99
C GLU A 51 3.33 -6.40 -3.83
N LEU A 52 3.43 -5.10 -3.55
CA LEU A 52 4.20 -4.61 -2.41
C LEU A 52 3.59 -5.06 -1.07
N LEU A 53 2.27 -4.99 -0.93
CA LEU A 53 1.56 -5.41 0.29
C LEU A 53 1.78 -6.90 0.58
N HIS A 54 1.54 -7.78 -0.39
CA HIS A 54 1.78 -9.22 -0.22
C HIS A 54 3.27 -9.55 -0.04
N GLY A 55 4.15 -8.78 -0.68
CA GLY A 55 5.59 -8.93 -0.51
C GLY A 55 6.05 -8.67 0.92
N MET A 56 5.35 -7.84 1.70
CA MET A 56 5.72 -7.58 3.10
C MET A 56 5.68 -8.85 3.96
N ASP A 57 4.75 -9.77 3.70
CA ASP A 57 4.64 -11.04 4.42
C ASP A 57 5.84 -11.94 4.19
N GLU A 58 6.36 -11.99 2.96
CA GLU A 58 7.56 -12.78 2.61
C GLU A 58 8.78 -12.34 3.41
N TYR A 59 8.85 -11.05 3.76
CA TYR A 59 9.93 -10.47 4.55
C TYR A 59 9.62 -10.38 6.05
N ARG A 60 8.51 -10.98 6.50
CA ARG A 60 8.03 -10.92 7.90
C ARG A 60 7.85 -9.48 8.41
N ILE A 61 7.50 -8.56 7.51
CA ILE A 61 7.16 -7.18 7.86
C ILE A 61 5.65 -7.14 8.00
N GLU A 62 5.14 -6.78 9.18
CA GLU A 62 3.71 -6.69 9.38
C GLU A 62 3.14 -5.43 8.70
N PRO A 63 2.22 -5.58 7.72
CA PRO A 63 1.50 -4.44 7.18
C PRO A 63 0.60 -3.83 8.25
N ASN A 64 0.53 -2.51 8.28
CA ASN A 64 -0.29 -1.76 9.23
C ASN A 64 -1.49 -1.09 8.55
N VAL A 65 -2.32 -0.41 9.34
CA VAL A 65 -3.51 0.29 8.85
C VAL A 65 -3.18 1.24 7.70
N ILE A 66 -2.03 1.93 7.75
CA ILE A 66 -1.60 2.86 6.70
C ILE A 66 -1.31 2.10 5.40
N THR A 67 -0.65 0.95 5.48
CA THR A 67 -0.34 0.09 4.33
C THR A 67 -1.61 -0.34 3.61
N PHE A 68 -2.58 -0.87 4.35
CA PHE A 68 -3.84 -1.33 3.80
C PHE A 68 -4.69 -0.20 3.26
N ASN A 69 -4.80 0.92 3.98
CA ASN A 69 -5.57 2.08 3.51
C ASN A 69 -5.01 2.64 2.20
N ALA A 70 -3.69 2.70 2.05
CA ALA A 70 -3.07 3.14 0.79
C ALA A 70 -3.37 2.16 -0.36
N ALA A 71 -3.33 0.84 -0.12
CA ALA A 71 -3.70 -0.15 -1.12
C ALA A 71 -5.19 -0.09 -1.51
N ILE A 72 -6.08 0.07 -0.53
CA ILE A 72 -7.53 0.24 -0.72
C ILE A 72 -7.83 1.50 -1.54
N SER A 73 -7.23 2.64 -1.18
CA SER A 73 -7.39 3.89 -1.92
C SER A 73 -6.78 3.84 -3.33
N ALA A 74 -5.71 3.05 -3.55
CA ALA A 74 -5.21 2.78 -4.90
C ALA A 74 -6.24 2.01 -5.73
N CYS A 75 -6.86 0.95 -5.17
CA CYS A 75 -7.92 0.20 -5.81
C CYS A 75 -9.16 1.04 -6.11
N GLU A 76 -9.56 1.93 -5.19
CA GLU A 76 -10.70 2.83 -5.38
C GLU A 76 -10.48 3.78 -6.57
N LYS A 77 -9.30 4.39 -6.65
CA LYS A 77 -8.93 5.31 -7.73
C LYS A 77 -8.81 4.64 -9.09
N ASP A 78 -8.48 3.35 -9.12
CA ASP A 78 -8.42 2.55 -10.34
C ASP A 78 -9.75 1.83 -10.64
N HIS A 79 -10.84 2.19 -9.96
CA HIS A 79 -12.17 1.61 -10.13
C HIS A 79 -12.27 0.09 -9.86
N HIS A 80 -11.34 -0.46 -9.07
CA HIS A 80 -11.29 -1.87 -8.69
C HIS A 80 -11.84 -2.10 -7.26
N LEU A 81 -13.11 -1.75 -7.07
CA LEU A 81 -13.78 -1.81 -5.76
C LEU A 81 -13.86 -3.23 -5.18
N GLU A 82 -14.01 -4.26 -6.02
CA GLU A 82 -13.99 -5.66 -5.56
C GLU A 82 -12.68 -6.02 -4.84
N ARG A 83 -11.54 -5.52 -5.34
CA ARG A 83 -10.23 -5.73 -4.71
C ARG A 83 -10.11 -4.94 -3.41
N ALA A 84 -10.63 -3.70 -3.37
CA ALA A 84 -10.68 -2.89 -2.17
C ALA A 84 -11.46 -3.59 -1.04
N VAL A 85 -12.61 -4.19 -1.35
CA VAL A 85 -13.43 -4.93 -0.37
C VAL A 85 -12.70 -6.18 0.16
N ARG A 86 -12.00 -6.91 -0.72
CA ARG A 86 -11.19 -8.08 -0.29
C ARG A 86 -10.07 -7.69 0.67
N LEU A 87 -9.37 -6.59 0.39
CA LEU A 87 -8.33 -6.07 1.27
C LEU A 87 -8.89 -5.69 2.65
N LEU A 88 -10.10 -5.14 2.70
CA LEU A 88 -10.76 -4.79 3.95
C LEU A 88 -11.14 -6.02 4.78
N MET A 89 -11.62 -7.09 4.12
CA MET A 89 -11.83 -8.39 4.78
C MET A 89 -10.52 -8.98 5.30
N GLU A 90 -9.41 -8.77 4.58
CA GLU A 90 -8.09 -9.20 5.01
C GLU A 90 -7.57 -8.41 6.24
N MET A 91 -7.85 -7.11 6.32
CA MET A 91 -7.56 -6.32 7.52
C MET A 91 -8.24 -6.90 8.76
N ASP A 92 -9.53 -7.24 8.66
CA ASP A 92 -10.29 -7.84 9.76
C ASP A 92 -9.71 -9.22 10.15
N ALA A 93 -9.39 -10.06 9.15
CA ALA A 93 -8.75 -11.35 9.38
C ALA A 93 -7.38 -11.23 10.09
N ARG A 94 -6.63 -10.15 9.81
CA ARG A 94 -5.34 -9.85 10.42
C ARG A 94 -5.46 -9.06 11.74
N ARG A 95 -6.67 -8.78 12.23
CA ARG A 95 -6.95 -7.95 13.42
C ARG A 95 -6.34 -6.54 13.32
N VAL A 96 -6.30 -6.01 12.10
CA VAL A 96 -5.91 -4.63 11.83
C VAL A 96 -7.19 -3.82 11.78
N ASP A 97 -7.39 -2.92 12.75
CA ASP A 97 -8.60 -2.13 12.85
C ASP A 97 -8.80 -1.24 11.61
N PRO A 98 -9.89 -1.43 10.83
CA PRO A 98 -10.20 -0.59 9.69
C PRO A 98 -10.49 0.86 10.13
N ASP A 99 -10.04 1.84 9.35
CA ASP A 99 -10.29 3.26 9.61
C ASP A 99 -11.46 3.77 8.74
N ALA A 100 -11.91 5.01 8.95
CA ALA A 100 -12.94 5.68 8.16
C ALA A 100 -12.69 5.61 6.64
N ILE A 101 -11.42 5.58 6.22
CA ILE A 101 -11.04 5.39 4.81
C ILE A 101 -11.46 4.02 4.29
N SER A 102 -11.26 2.96 5.08
CA SER A 102 -11.63 1.59 4.73
C SER A 102 -13.15 1.49 4.55
N TYR A 103 -13.93 2.07 5.47
CA TYR A 103 -15.39 2.06 5.38
C TYR A 103 -15.95 2.90 4.23
N ASN A 104 -15.34 4.04 3.90
CA ASN A 104 -15.77 4.84 2.76
C ASN A 104 -15.63 4.09 1.43
N ALA A 105 -14.60 3.26 1.27
CA ALA A 105 -14.44 2.42 0.08
C ALA A 105 -15.56 1.37 -0.07
N LEU A 106 -16.08 0.83 1.04
CA LEU A 106 -17.24 -0.07 1.07
C LEU A 106 -18.53 0.64 0.66
N ILE A 107 -18.76 1.85 1.17
CA ILE A 107 -19.96 2.65 0.86
C ILE A 107 -19.97 3.05 -0.62
N SER A 108 -18.80 3.36 -1.20
CA SER A 108 -18.64 3.67 -2.62
C SER A 108 -18.90 2.45 -3.54
N ALA A 109 -18.79 1.23 -2.99
CA ALA A 109 -18.98 -0.02 -3.72
C ALA A 109 -20.42 -0.55 -3.74
N CYS A 110 -21.34 0.06 -2.99
CA CYS A 110 -22.78 -0.25 -3.00
C CYS A 110 -23.56 0.71 -3.89
#